data_AF-A0A3D2D612-F1
#
_entry.id   AF-A0A3D2D612-F1
#
_cell.length_a   1.000
_cell.length_b   1.000
_cell.length_c   1.000
_cell.angle_alpha   90.00
_cell.angle_beta   90.00
_cell.angle_gamma   90.00
#
_symmetry.space_group_name_H-M   'P 1'
#
loop_
_entity.id
_entity.type
_entity.pdbx_description
1 polymer ?
#
loop_
_entity_poly.entity_id
_entity_poly.type
_entity_poly.pdbx_seq_one_letter_code
_entity_poly.pdbx_strand_id
1 'polypeptide(L)'
;MALGENIAKLRKAACMTQADLGKELNISAQAVSKWEKDLSEPDMGTMKKICEIFGVSMDELTGFTSKPVSGDKGESGYREETKCTKPDMGASAQATKTSFIYGYCDDCNKPLTDKSYTVIPAHGHSGQKTYCKECALKKDYYKKTCEYEEINKNMHRSWIFASLAAIAAIVVMIIVGVTQKNVLLAVLGGVFVGYAAFAMVAQLFWGESVPDCFMFFFKSFKMPMLIFSLDLDGIIWFICVKLGLMILSACLSVMFFAVGLCITLVFAAVAFPFALNSANKEKKKKLDEMNESKNLYKNAAA
;
A
#
# COMPACT_ATOMS: atom_id res chain seq x y z
N MET A 1 -0.44 -34.48 21.87
CA MET A 1 0.44 -33.78 20.91
C MET A 1 0.43 -32.33 21.34
N ALA A 2 1.59 -31.66 21.37
CA ALA A 2 1.63 -30.24 21.72
C ALA A 2 1.15 -29.40 20.53
N LEU A 3 0.54 -28.24 20.83
CA LEU A 3 -0.01 -27.31 19.84
C LEU A 3 1.04 -26.89 18.79
N GLY A 4 2.28 -26.63 19.23
CA GLY A 4 3.40 -26.25 18.38
C GLY A 4 3.77 -27.30 17.34
N GLU A 5 3.86 -28.56 17.76
CA GLU A 5 4.15 -29.67 16.84
C GLU A 5 3.07 -29.83 15.76
N ASN A 6 1.82 -29.57 16.11
CA ASN A 6 0.69 -29.72 15.19
C ASN A 6 0.68 -28.60 14.15
N ILE A 7 1.00 -27.35 14.56
CA ILE A 7 1.21 -26.22 13.65
C ILE A 7 2.36 -26.52 12.67
N ALA A 8 3.46 -27.10 13.15
CA ALA A 8 4.60 -27.47 12.29
C ALA A 8 4.23 -28.55 11.27
N LYS A 9 3.37 -29.52 11.66
CA LYS A 9 2.88 -30.57 10.76
C LYS A 9 1.96 -30.00 9.67
N LEU A 10 0.99 -29.17 10.03
CA LEU A 10 0.05 -28.55 9.09
C LEU A 10 0.78 -27.63 8.10
N ARG A 11 1.75 -26.85 8.59
CA ARG A 11 2.60 -26.01 7.72
C ARG A 11 3.38 -26.83 6.69
N LYS A 12 3.98 -27.94 7.11
CA LYS A 12 4.72 -28.85 6.22
C LYS A 12 3.80 -29.53 5.21
N ALA A 13 2.59 -29.93 5.62
CA ALA A 13 1.58 -30.51 4.75
C ALA A 13 1.09 -29.52 3.68
N ALA A 14 1.03 -28.23 4.01
CA ALA A 14 0.72 -27.14 3.08
C ALA A 14 1.93 -26.64 2.26
N CYS A 15 3.09 -27.29 2.34
CA CYS A 15 4.33 -26.88 1.65
C CYS A 15 4.78 -25.43 1.92
N MET A 16 4.48 -24.87 3.11
CA MET A 16 4.81 -23.49 3.46
C MET A 16 6.10 -23.40 4.29
N THR A 17 6.87 -22.32 4.13
CA THR A 17 7.99 -22.02 5.05
C THR A 17 7.50 -21.28 6.31
N GLN A 18 8.30 -21.24 7.38
CA GLN A 18 7.97 -20.45 8.58
C GLN A 18 7.79 -18.95 8.26
N ALA A 19 8.51 -18.44 7.26
CA ALA A 19 8.37 -17.08 6.80
C ALA A 19 7.05 -16.86 6.04
N ASP A 20 6.59 -17.85 5.28
CA ASP A 20 5.34 -17.74 4.52
C ASP A 20 4.12 -17.79 5.45
N LEU A 21 4.13 -18.68 6.45
CA LEU A 21 3.11 -18.69 7.49
C LEU A 21 3.11 -17.39 8.30
N GLY A 22 4.29 -16.83 8.58
CA GLY A 22 4.41 -15.53 9.24
C GLY A 22 3.83 -14.39 8.41
N LYS A 23 4.04 -14.39 7.08
CA LYS A 23 3.47 -13.40 6.17
C LYS A 23 1.94 -13.45 6.14
N GLU A 24 1.34 -14.65 5.99
CA GLU A 24 -0.11 -14.82 5.99
C GLU A 24 -0.75 -14.35 7.32
N LEU A 25 -0.08 -14.62 8.44
CA LEU A 25 -0.55 -14.22 9.76
C LEU A 25 -0.17 -12.78 10.15
N ASN A 26 0.57 -12.04 9.31
CA ASN A 26 1.13 -10.71 9.58
C ASN A 26 1.96 -10.63 10.87
N ILE A 27 2.82 -11.63 11.07
CA ILE A 27 3.71 -11.77 12.24
C ILE A 27 5.13 -12.12 11.80
N SER A 28 6.10 -11.95 12.70
CA SER A 28 7.48 -12.35 12.41
C SER A 28 7.62 -13.88 12.31
N ALA A 29 8.47 -14.35 11.41
CA ALA A 29 8.84 -15.77 11.32
C ALA A 29 9.43 -16.32 12.64
N GLN A 30 10.01 -15.44 13.46
CA GLN A 30 10.51 -15.78 14.80
C GLN A 30 9.38 -16.15 15.77
N ALA A 31 8.22 -15.50 15.68
CA ALA A 31 7.05 -15.86 16.49
C ALA A 31 6.54 -17.26 16.13
N VAL A 32 6.42 -17.56 14.83
CA VAL A 32 6.08 -18.90 14.33
C VAL A 32 7.07 -19.96 14.80
N SER A 33 8.38 -19.65 14.74
CA SER A 33 9.43 -20.56 15.24
C SER A 33 9.33 -20.84 16.74
N LYS A 34 8.89 -19.86 17.54
CA LYS A 34 8.68 -20.03 18.98
C LYS A 34 7.44 -20.88 19.27
N TRP A 35 6.36 -20.72 18.50
CA TRP A 35 5.17 -21.56 18.61
C TRP A 35 5.46 -23.01 18.25
N GLU A 36 6.18 -23.26 17.15
CA GLU A 36 6.55 -24.62 16.72
C GLU A 36 7.49 -25.34 17.71
N LYS A 37 8.11 -24.61 18.64
CA LYS A 37 8.99 -25.14 19.70
C LYS A 37 8.33 -25.11 21.08
N ASP A 38 7.04 -24.79 21.15
CA ASP A 38 6.26 -24.63 22.39
C ASP A 38 6.90 -23.63 23.40
N LEU A 39 7.68 -22.67 22.90
CA LEU A 39 8.32 -21.62 23.71
C LEU A 39 7.37 -20.45 24.01
N SER A 40 6.27 -20.37 23.27
CA SER A 40 5.19 -19.40 23.45
C SER A 40 3.94 -19.94 22.77
N GLU A 41 2.77 -19.45 23.15
CA GLU A 41 1.51 -19.83 22.53
C GLU A 41 0.95 -18.71 21.65
N PRO A 42 0.31 -19.04 20.52
CA PRO A 42 -0.43 -18.06 19.72
C PRO A 42 -1.67 -17.57 20.48
N ASP A 43 -2.03 -16.29 20.30
CA ASP A 43 -3.27 -15.75 20.85
C ASP A 43 -4.51 -16.42 20.20
N MET A 44 -5.65 -16.40 20.89
CA MET A 44 -6.93 -16.91 20.39
C MET A 44 -7.30 -16.35 19.03
N GLY A 45 -7.01 -15.07 18.77
CA GLY A 45 -7.23 -14.46 17.46
C GLY A 45 -6.33 -15.04 16.36
N THR A 46 -5.10 -15.42 16.70
CA THR A 46 -4.15 -16.05 15.77
C THR A 46 -4.49 -17.51 15.54
N MET A 47 -4.92 -18.24 16.57
CA MET A 47 -5.32 -19.66 16.42
C MET A 47 -6.48 -19.83 15.44
N LYS A 48 -7.48 -18.93 15.48
CA LYS A 48 -8.57 -18.94 14.48
C LYS A 48 -8.06 -18.76 13.05
N LYS A 49 -7.11 -17.84 12.84
CA LYS A 49 -6.50 -17.63 11.52
C LYS A 49 -5.70 -18.84 11.06
N ILE A 50 -5.00 -19.51 11.97
CA ILE A 50 -4.26 -20.75 11.68
C ILE A 50 -5.25 -21.85 11.23
N CYS A 51 -6.40 -21.99 11.91
CA CYS A 51 -7.48 -22.87 11.49
C CYS A 51 -8.02 -22.53 10.10
N GLU A 52 -8.22 -21.24 9.81
CA GLU A 52 -8.70 -20.77 8.49
C GLU A 52 -7.68 -21.04 7.37
N ILE A 53 -6.38 -20.83 7.61
CA ILE A 53 -5.31 -21.05 6.63
C ILE A 53 -5.17 -22.54 6.28
N PHE A 54 -5.26 -23.42 7.28
CA PHE A 54 -5.08 -24.86 7.10
C PHE A 54 -6.39 -25.64 6.89
N GLY A 55 -7.54 -24.98 7.02
CA GLY A 55 -8.86 -25.60 6.86
C GLY A 55 -9.20 -26.64 7.93
N VAL A 56 -8.65 -26.49 9.14
CA VAL A 56 -8.81 -27.44 10.26
C VAL A 56 -9.68 -26.85 11.37
N SER A 57 -10.37 -27.71 12.13
CA SER A 57 -11.12 -27.26 13.30
C SER A 57 -10.19 -26.85 14.46
N MET A 58 -10.70 -26.06 15.40
CA MET A 58 -9.94 -25.66 16.60
C MET A 58 -9.52 -26.88 17.43
N ASP A 59 -10.37 -27.90 17.46
CA ASP A 59 -10.12 -29.16 18.17
C ASP A 59 -9.02 -29.98 17.49
N GLU A 60 -9.00 -29.99 16.15
CA GLU A 60 -7.92 -30.59 15.36
C GLU A 60 -6.59 -29.85 15.51
N LEU A 61 -6.62 -28.51 15.63
CA LEU A 61 -5.41 -27.69 15.82
C LEU A 61 -4.78 -27.94 17.19
N THR A 62 -5.61 -27.94 18.24
CA THR A 62 -5.20 -28.11 19.65
C THR A 62 -4.97 -29.57 20.03
N GLY A 63 -5.40 -30.52 19.20
CA GLY A 63 -5.22 -31.96 19.43
C GLY A 63 -6.23 -32.55 20.41
N PHE A 64 -7.34 -31.87 20.69
CA PHE A 64 -8.47 -32.42 21.45
C PHE A 64 -9.30 -33.34 20.55
N THR A 65 -8.88 -34.59 20.41
CA THR A 65 -9.72 -35.61 19.77
C THR A 65 -10.79 -36.10 20.74
N SER A 66 -11.93 -35.41 20.83
CA SER A 66 -13.13 -36.08 21.34
C SER A 66 -13.66 -37.01 20.25
N LYS A 67 -13.62 -38.33 20.54
CA LYS A 67 -14.20 -39.40 19.71
C LYS A 67 -15.57 -39.01 19.11
N PRO A 68 -15.90 -39.44 17.89
CA PRO A 68 -17.21 -39.19 17.32
C PRO A 68 -18.28 -39.99 18.09
N VAL A 69 -19.36 -39.33 18.50
CA VAL A 69 -20.62 -40.00 18.86
C VAL A 69 -21.44 -40.09 17.58
N SER A 70 -21.50 -41.28 17.03
CA SER A 70 -22.35 -41.68 15.90
C SER A 70 -23.55 -42.50 16.41
N GLY A 71 -24.78 -42.12 16.02
CA GLY A 71 -26.04 -42.88 16.16
C GLY A 71 -26.73 -42.73 17.53
N ASP A 72 -28.05 -42.65 17.68
CA ASP A 72 -29.16 -43.10 16.83
C ASP A 72 -30.48 -42.36 17.20
N LYS A 73 -31.41 -42.39 16.23
CA LYS A 73 -32.87 -42.09 16.17
C LYS A 73 -33.69 -41.83 17.46
N GLY A 74 -34.69 -40.93 17.32
CA GLY A 74 -36.09 -41.25 17.62
C GLY A 74 -36.83 -40.39 18.65
N GLU A 75 -38.05 -39.98 18.26
CA GLU A 75 -39.24 -39.64 19.09
C GLU A 75 -39.31 -38.23 19.72
N SER A 76 -40.18 -37.35 19.19
CA SER A 76 -41.64 -37.29 19.37
C SER A 76 -42.03 -36.55 20.66
N GLY A 77 -42.56 -35.34 20.48
CA GLY A 77 -43.15 -34.51 21.53
C GLY A 77 -43.98 -33.38 20.93
N TYR A 78 -45.14 -33.73 20.38
CA TYR A 78 -46.16 -32.80 19.90
C TYR A 78 -47.06 -32.35 21.07
N ARG A 79 -47.34 -31.04 21.18
CA ARG A 79 -48.50 -30.44 21.87
C ARG A 79 -48.56 -28.95 21.49
N GLU A 80 -49.64 -28.30 21.06
CA GLU A 80 -51.07 -28.60 20.99
C GLU A 80 -51.66 -27.77 19.83
N GLU A 81 -52.64 -28.34 19.12
CA GLU A 81 -53.41 -27.67 18.08
C GLU A 81 -54.39 -26.65 18.69
N THR A 82 -54.28 -25.36 18.31
CA THR A 82 -55.40 -24.42 18.42
C THR A 82 -56.02 -24.19 17.05
N LYS A 83 -57.06 -24.99 16.80
CA LYS A 83 -58.27 -24.76 15.99
C LYS A 83 -58.33 -23.44 15.21
N CYS A 84 -58.22 -23.52 13.89
CA CYS A 84 -58.61 -22.44 12.98
C CYS A 84 -60.12 -22.23 13.00
N THR A 85 -60.59 -21.13 13.58
CA THR A 85 -61.85 -20.48 13.18
C THR A 85 -61.54 -19.48 12.07
N LYS A 86 -62.18 -19.64 10.91
CA LYS A 86 -62.12 -18.69 9.80
C LYS A 86 -62.83 -17.40 10.20
N PRO A 87 -62.29 -16.23 9.80
CA PRO A 87 -63.11 -15.07 9.48
C PRO A 87 -63.04 -14.84 7.96
N ASP A 88 -64.15 -15.15 7.32
CA ASP A 88 -64.94 -14.29 6.42
C ASP A 88 -64.18 -13.20 5.66
N MET A 89 -64.27 -13.29 4.34
CA MET A 89 -63.75 -12.34 3.36
C MET A 89 -64.41 -10.96 3.50
N GLY A 90 -63.59 -9.92 3.50
CA GLY A 90 -64.04 -8.54 3.31
C GLY A 90 -62.88 -7.56 3.13
N ALA A 91 -62.87 -6.90 1.97
CA ALA A 91 -62.09 -5.73 1.60
C ALA A 91 -60.66 -5.93 1.04
N SER A 92 -60.46 -5.25 -0.09
CA SER A 92 -59.29 -5.19 -0.95
C SER A 92 -57.98 -4.87 -0.21
N ALA A 93 -57.00 -5.76 -0.34
CA ALA A 93 -55.61 -5.44 -0.14
C ALA A 93 -54.81 -6.01 -1.31
N GLN A 94 -54.11 -5.13 -2.02
CA GLN A 94 -53.22 -5.44 -3.12
C GLN A 94 -52.24 -6.54 -2.70
N ALA A 95 -51.96 -7.48 -3.61
CA ALA A 95 -51.03 -8.56 -3.39
C ALA A 95 -49.64 -8.01 -3.01
N THR A 96 -49.34 -7.96 -1.71
CA THR A 96 -47.99 -7.72 -1.21
C THR A 96 -47.13 -8.91 -1.63
N LYS A 97 -46.37 -8.74 -2.71
CA LYS A 97 -45.28 -9.62 -3.09
C LYS A 97 -44.38 -9.78 -1.87
N THR A 98 -44.38 -10.95 -1.25
CA THR A 98 -43.50 -11.27 -0.11
C THR A 98 -42.07 -11.27 -0.64
N SER A 99 -41.41 -10.11 -0.66
CA SER A 99 -40.02 -9.99 -1.08
C SER A 99 -39.15 -10.59 0.01
N PHE A 100 -38.44 -11.67 -0.33
CA PHE A 100 -37.43 -12.25 0.53
C PHE A 100 -36.34 -11.21 0.83
N ILE A 101 -36.10 -10.91 2.11
CA ILE A 101 -35.09 -9.95 2.53
C ILE A 101 -33.77 -10.70 2.72
N TYR A 102 -32.75 -10.34 1.93
CA TYR A 102 -31.42 -10.96 2.00
C TYR A 102 -30.55 -10.41 3.14
N GLY A 103 -30.85 -9.20 3.62
CA GLY A 103 -30.11 -8.52 4.69
C GLY A 103 -30.38 -7.03 4.73
N TYR A 104 -29.55 -6.28 5.44
CA TYR A 104 -29.60 -4.82 5.54
C TYR A 104 -28.27 -4.22 5.08
N CYS A 105 -28.32 -3.06 4.45
CA CYS A 105 -27.09 -2.34 4.08
C CYS A 105 -26.41 -1.74 5.32
N ASP A 106 -25.10 -1.94 5.46
CA ASP A 106 -24.31 -1.42 6.60
C ASP A 106 -24.27 0.12 6.70
N ASP A 107 -24.39 0.84 5.58
CA ASP A 107 -24.31 2.31 5.59
C ASP A 107 -25.68 2.99 5.75
N CYS A 108 -26.73 2.48 5.10
CA CYS A 108 -28.05 3.15 5.07
C CYS A 108 -29.18 2.38 5.77
N ASN A 109 -28.90 1.18 6.29
CA ASN A 109 -29.89 0.29 6.92
C ASN A 109 -31.14 -0.01 6.08
N LYS A 110 -31.12 0.22 4.75
CA LYS A 110 -32.20 -0.16 3.85
C LYS A 110 -32.26 -1.69 3.71
N PRO A 111 -33.47 -2.31 3.69
CA PRO A 111 -33.61 -3.74 3.47
C PRO A 111 -33.23 -4.10 2.03
N LEU A 112 -32.44 -5.15 1.87
CA LEU A 112 -32.02 -5.67 0.57
C LEU A 112 -33.08 -6.67 0.07
N THR A 113 -34.01 -6.17 -0.74
CA THR A 113 -35.12 -6.96 -1.33
C THR A 113 -34.76 -7.62 -2.66
N ASP A 114 -33.66 -7.19 -3.28
CA ASP A 114 -33.16 -7.70 -4.56
C ASP A 114 -31.74 -8.24 -4.39
N LYS A 115 -31.33 -9.17 -5.27
CA LYS A 115 -29.97 -9.75 -5.28
C LYS A 115 -28.89 -8.75 -5.75
N SER A 116 -29.23 -7.48 -5.94
CA SER A 116 -28.36 -6.40 -6.44
C SER A 116 -27.59 -5.69 -5.31
N TYR A 117 -27.01 -6.44 -4.38
CA TYR A 117 -26.14 -5.92 -3.33
C TYR A 117 -24.67 -6.21 -3.64
N THR A 118 -23.77 -5.36 -3.15
CA THR A 118 -22.33 -5.51 -3.31
C THR A 118 -21.70 -5.85 -1.97
N VAL A 119 -20.94 -6.94 -1.94
CA VAL A 119 -20.15 -7.33 -0.77
C VAL A 119 -18.74 -6.79 -0.95
N ILE A 120 -18.29 -5.94 -0.04
CA ILE A 120 -16.92 -5.41 -0.06
C ILE A 120 -16.17 -6.01 1.13
N PRO A 121 -15.03 -6.69 0.91
CA PRO A 121 -14.20 -7.17 2.00
C PRO A 121 -13.67 -5.98 2.78
N ALA A 122 -13.86 -5.98 4.10
CA ALA A 122 -13.31 -4.93 4.94
C ALA A 122 -11.83 -5.19 5.23
N HIS A 123 -11.02 -4.14 5.25
CA HIS A 123 -9.61 -4.25 5.64
C HIS A 123 -9.51 -4.47 7.15
N GLY A 124 -8.98 -5.62 7.57
CA GLY A 124 -8.71 -5.96 8.98
C GLY A 124 -9.58 -7.11 9.50
N HIS A 125 -9.77 -7.16 10.82
CA HIS A 125 -10.51 -8.23 11.52
C HIS A 125 -12.04 -8.12 11.43
N SER A 126 -12.59 -7.09 10.77
CA SER A 126 -14.03 -6.97 10.57
C SER A 126 -14.44 -7.83 9.37
N GLY A 127 -15.46 -8.66 9.53
CA GLY A 127 -15.98 -9.52 8.45
C GLY A 127 -16.47 -8.77 7.20
N GLN A 128 -17.08 -9.51 6.28
CA GLN A 128 -17.60 -8.97 5.03
C GLN A 128 -18.70 -7.93 5.29
N LYS A 129 -18.63 -6.76 4.63
CA LYS A 129 -19.66 -5.72 4.71
C LYS A 129 -20.50 -5.72 3.43
N THR A 130 -21.81 -5.58 3.60
CA THR A 130 -22.82 -5.61 2.55
C THR A 130 -23.39 -4.21 2.31
N TYR A 131 -23.34 -3.77 1.05
CA TYR A 131 -23.82 -2.46 0.64
C TYR A 131 -24.91 -2.57 -0.42
N CYS A 132 -25.91 -1.68 -0.33
CA CYS A 132 -26.84 -1.50 -1.44
C CYS A 132 -26.10 -0.87 -2.64
N LYS A 133 -26.68 -1.01 -3.84
CA LYS A 133 -26.12 -0.48 -5.09
C LYS A 133 -25.77 1.02 -4.99
N GLU A 134 -26.66 1.83 -4.40
CA GLU A 134 -26.44 3.27 -4.19
C GLU A 134 -25.22 3.55 -3.29
N CYS A 135 -25.13 2.89 -2.12
CA CYS A 135 -24.03 3.08 -1.17
C CYS A 135 -22.69 2.59 -1.73
N ALA A 136 -22.69 1.50 -2.50
CA ALA A 136 -21.50 0.99 -3.18
C ALA A 136 -20.99 1.99 -4.24
N LEU A 137 -21.88 2.51 -5.09
CA LEU A 137 -21.53 3.53 -6.09
C LEU A 137 -21.05 4.83 -5.45
N LYS A 138 -21.66 5.24 -4.33
CA LYS A 138 -21.21 6.41 -3.55
C LYS A 138 -19.76 6.23 -3.09
N LYS A 139 -19.42 5.06 -2.54
CA LYS A 139 -18.04 4.74 -2.10
C LYS A 139 -17.05 4.70 -3.26
N ASP A 140 -17.42 4.10 -4.40
CA ASP A 140 -16.57 4.10 -5.60
C ASP A 140 -16.30 5.52 -6.12
N TYR A 141 -17.33 6.36 -6.17
CA TYR A 141 -17.17 7.78 -6.52
C TYR A 141 -16.21 8.50 -5.58
N TYR A 142 -16.39 8.41 -4.26
CA TYR A 142 -15.50 9.07 -3.31
C TYR A 142 -14.06 8.56 -3.41
N LYS A 143 -13.87 7.24 -3.57
CA LYS A 143 -12.54 6.66 -3.76
C LYS A 143 -11.84 7.27 -4.98
N LYS A 144 -12.52 7.33 -6.13
CA LYS A 144 -11.98 7.93 -7.35
C LYS A 144 -11.70 9.43 -7.20
N THR A 145 -12.54 10.17 -6.47
CA THR A 145 -12.26 11.59 -6.18
C THR A 145 -11.02 11.77 -5.33
N CYS A 146 -10.81 10.93 -4.31
CA CYS A 146 -9.60 10.98 -3.48
C CYS A 146 -8.35 10.63 -4.30
N GLU A 147 -8.41 9.60 -5.14
CA GLU A 147 -7.30 9.24 -6.04
C GLU A 147 -6.93 10.39 -6.99
N TYR A 148 -7.92 11.03 -7.61
CA TYR A 148 -7.70 12.19 -8.49
C TYR A 148 -7.12 13.39 -7.73
N GLU A 149 -7.65 13.68 -6.54
CA GLU A 149 -7.19 14.80 -5.71
C GLU A 149 -5.75 14.60 -5.24
N GLU A 150 -5.38 13.38 -4.87
CA GLU A 150 -4.01 13.03 -4.50
C GLU A 150 -3.03 13.23 -5.65
N ILE A 151 -3.37 12.72 -6.85
CA ILE A 151 -2.57 12.93 -8.07
C ILE A 151 -2.42 14.42 -8.36
N ASN A 152 -3.52 15.19 -8.29
CA ASN A 152 -3.50 16.62 -8.54
C ASN A 152 -2.65 17.37 -7.52
N LYS A 153 -2.76 17.03 -6.24
CA LYS A 153 -1.98 17.62 -5.14
C LYS A 153 -0.49 17.33 -5.29
N ASN A 154 -0.13 16.11 -5.67
CA ASN A 154 1.26 15.75 -5.94
C ASN A 154 1.83 16.51 -7.14
N MET A 155 1.04 16.67 -8.21
CA MET A 155 1.43 17.47 -9.37
C MET A 155 1.62 18.95 -9.03
N HIS A 156 0.74 19.53 -8.21
CA HIS A 156 0.89 20.92 -7.74
C HIS A 156 2.12 21.10 -6.86
N ARG A 157 2.39 20.17 -5.92
CA ARG A 157 3.62 20.21 -5.12
C ARG A 157 4.88 20.15 -5.99
N SER A 158 4.88 19.27 -6.99
CA SER A 158 5.95 19.15 -7.98
C SER A 158 6.24 20.50 -8.64
N TRP A 159 5.21 21.20 -9.12
CA TRP A 159 5.37 22.51 -9.77
C TRP A 159 5.92 23.57 -8.83
N ILE A 160 5.44 23.62 -7.58
CA ILE A 160 5.91 24.59 -6.57
C ILE A 160 7.40 24.40 -6.29
N PHE A 161 7.83 23.16 -6.01
CA PHE A 161 9.24 22.87 -5.72
C PHE A 161 10.13 23.05 -6.96
N ALA A 162 9.64 22.68 -8.15
CA ALA A 162 10.37 22.86 -9.40
C ALA A 162 10.58 24.35 -9.72
N SER A 163 9.55 25.19 -9.54
CA SER A 163 9.67 26.64 -9.71
C SER A 163 10.65 27.25 -8.71
N LEU A 164 10.61 26.84 -7.45
CA LEU A 164 11.56 27.31 -6.43
C LEU A 164 13.00 26.94 -6.78
N ALA A 165 13.24 25.72 -7.24
CA ALA A 165 14.57 25.26 -7.65
C ALA A 165 15.08 25.99 -8.90
N ALA A 166 14.21 26.25 -9.88
CA ALA A 166 14.55 27.00 -11.07
C ALA A 166 14.97 28.44 -10.76
N ILE A 167 14.21 29.12 -9.88
CA ILE A 167 14.54 30.48 -9.43
C ILE A 167 15.88 30.49 -8.70
N ALA A 168 16.11 29.54 -7.79
CA ALA A 168 17.38 29.43 -7.08
C ALA A 168 18.56 29.23 -8.03
N ALA A 169 18.41 28.35 -9.03
CA ALA A 169 19.43 28.11 -10.05
C ALA A 169 19.73 29.35 -10.90
N ILE A 170 18.70 30.09 -11.32
CA ILE A 170 18.86 31.34 -12.07
C ILE A 170 19.58 32.40 -11.23
N VAL A 171 19.20 32.56 -9.96
CA VAL A 171 19.84 33.53 -9.05
C VAL A 171 21.32 33.21 -8.86
N VAL A 172 21.68 31.94 -8.65
CA VAL A 172 23.08 31.50 -8.56
C VAL A 172 23.84 31.84 -9.84
N MET A 173 23.26 31.56 -11.01
CA MET A 173 23.89 31.87 -12.30
C MET A 173 24.08 33.37 -12.52
N ILE A 174 23.14 34.21 -12.10
CA ILE A 174 23.28 35.67 -12.18
C ILE A 174 24.41 36.16 -11.27
N ILE A 175 24.51 35.66 -10.03
CA ILE A 175 25.58 36.02 -9.09
C ILE A 175 26.95 35.67 -9.71
N VAL A 176 27.09 34.45 -10.24
CA VAL A 176 28.31 34.03 -10.94
C VAL A 176 28.59 34.93 -12.15
N GLY A 177 27.57 35.26 -12.93
CA GLY A 177 27.68 36.17 -14.07
C GLY A 177 28.23 37.55 -13.74
N VAL A 178 27.74 38.15 -12.66
CA VAL A 178 28.18 39.47 -12.19
C VAL A 178 29.65 39.41 -11.78
N THR A 179 30.10 38.34 -11.11
CA THR A 179 31.52 38.19 -10.73
C THR A 179 32.46 38.06 -11.92
N GLN A 180 32.01 37.42 -13.01
CA GLN A 180 32.82 37.19 -14.21
C GLN A 180 32.73 38.33 -15.23
N LYS A 181 31.97 39.40 -14.95
CA LYS A 181 31.64 40.51 -15.90
C LYS A 181 31.00 40.06 -17.23
N ASN A 182 30.60 38.80 -17.33
CA ASN A 182 30.02 38.18 -18.53
C ASN A 182 28.50 38.00 -18.35
N VAL A 183 27.79 39.12 -18.30
CA VAL A 183 26.34 39.16 -18.01
C VAL A 183 25.54 38.37 -19.05
N LEU A 184 25.90 38.46 -20.34
CA LEU A 184 25.17 37.77 -21.41
C LEU A 184 25.20 36.25 -21.25
N LEU A 185 26.38 35.68 -20.97
CA LEU A 185 26.53 34.23 -20.78
C LEU A 185 25.78 33.75 -19.53
N ALA A 186 25.74 34.57 -18.49
CA ALA A 186 25.03 34.26 -17.26
C ALA A 186 23.51 34.27 -17.43
N VAL A 187 22.97 35.20 -18.24
CA VAL A 187 21.54 35.23 -18.55
C VAL A 187 21.16 34.02 -19.40
N LEU A 188 21.88 33.75 -20.49
CA LEU A 188 21.59 32.62 -21.38
C LEU A 188 21.78 31.27 -20.67
N GLY A 189 22.88 31.11 -19.94
CA GLY A 189 23.15 29.92 -19.13
C GLY A 189 22.15 29.75 -18.00
N GLY A 190 21.75 30.85 -17.35
CA GLY A 190 20.74 30.85 -16.30
C GLY A 190 19.39 30.31 -16.77
N VAL A 191 18.93 30.69 -17.97
CA VAL A 191 17.68 30.15 -18.54
C VAL A 191 17.79 28.64 -18.77
N PHE A 192 18.89 28.17 -19.36
CA PHE A 192 19.06 26.75 -19.66
C PHE A 192 19.19 25.89 -18.39
N VAL A 193 20.02 26.32 -17.44
CA VAL A 193 20.21 25.65 -16.15
C VAL A 193 18.93 25.73 -15.31
N GLY A 194 18.23 26.86 -15.34
CA GLY A 194 16.93 27.03 -14.67
C GLY A 194 15.87 26.07 -15.20
N TYR A 195 15.76 25.92 -16.53
CA TYR A 195 14.87 24.94 -17.15
C TYR A 195 15.26 23.50 -16.78
N ALA A 196 16.56 23.16 -16.83
CA ALA A 196 17.03 21.83 -16.47
C ALA A 196 16.75 21.51 -14.98
N ALA A 197 16.97 22.46 -14.09
CA ALA A 197 16.67 22.33 -12.66
C ALA A 197 15.16 22.16 -12.41
N PHE A 198 14.34 22.95 -13.12
CA PHE A 198 12.88 22.79 -13.10
C PHE A 198 12.48 21.37 -13.52
N ALA A 199 12.96 20.92 -14.67
CA ALA A 199 12.66 19.60 -15.23
C ALA A 199 13.04 18.47 -14.27
N MET A 200 14.25 18.51 -13.70
CA MET A 200 14.75 17.49 -12.78
C MET A 200 13.89 17.39 -11.52
N VAL A 201 13.61 18.53 -10.87
CA VAL A 201 12.81 18.55 -9.65
C VAL A 201 11.36 18.15 -9.92
N ALA A 202 10.80 18.57 -11.06
CA ALA A 202 9.44 18.19 -11.42
C ALA A 202 9.30 16.66 -11.58
N GLN A 203 10.28 16.03 -12.23
CA GLN A 203 10.31 14.57 -12.47
C GLN A 203 10.55 13.76 -11.19
N LEU A 204 11.19 14.34 -10.17
CA LEU A 204 11.43 13.66 -8.89
C LEU A 204 10.12 13.19 -8.22
N PHE A 205 9.03 13.92 -8.44
CA PHE A 205 7.73 13.65 -7.84
C PHE A 205 6.79 12.83 -8.73
N TRP A 206 7.15 12.58 -9.99
CA TRP A 206 6.31 11.87 -10.96
C TRP A 206 6.62 10.36 -11.05
N GLY A 207 7.57 9.85 -10.27
CA GLY A 207 7.80 8.41 -10.12
C GLY A 207 8.39 7.70 -11.34
N GLU A 208 8.88 8.43 -12.35
CA GLU A 208 9.63 7.86 -13.48
C GLU A 208 11.11 7.66 -13.13
N SER A 209 11.93 7.00 -13.97
CA SER A 209 13.30 6.51 -13.71
C SER A 209 14.36 7.50 -13.15
N VAL A 210 14.05 8.79 -13.03
CA VAL A 210 15.00 9.84 -12.62
C VAL A 210 15.43 9.74 -11.14
N PRO A 211 14.53 9.51 -10.15
CA PRO A 211 14.90 9.24 -8.77
C PRO A 211 15.76 7.98 -8.63
N ASP A 212 15.55 6.96 -9.44
CA ASP A 212 16.36 5.73 -9.40
C ASP A 212 17.80 6.00 -9.86
N CYS A 213 17.96 6.74 -10.96
CA CYS A 213 19.26 7.22 -11.41
C CYS A 213 19.94 8.11 -10.37
N PHE A 214 19.18 8.98 -9.71
CA PHE A 214 19.71 9.86 -8.64
C PHE A 214 20.14 9.06 -7.40
N MET A 215 19.31 8.11 -6.96
CA MET A 215 19.57 7.24 -5.80
C MET A 215 20.74 6.27 -6.03
N PHE A 216 21.01 5.87 -7.28
CA PHE A 216 22.18 5.07 -7.64
C PHE A 216 23.49 5.74 -7.19
N PHE A 217 23.61 7.06 -7.34
CA PHE A 217 24.81 7.79 -6.91
C PHE A 217 24.96 7.87 -5.38
N PHE A 218 23.87 7.78 -4.60
CA PHE A 218 23.93 7.74 -3.13
C PHE A 218 24.27 6.37 -2.56
N LYS A 219 24.03 5.28 -3.31
CA LYS A 219 24.14 3.91 -2.79
C LYS A 219 25.58 3.35 -2.77
N SER A 220 26.51 3.99 -3.48
CA SER A 220 27.79 3.34 -3.86
C SER A 220 28.92 3.31 -2.81
N PHE A 221 28.88 4.05 -1.69
CA PHE A 221 30.06 4.14 -0.81
C PHE A 221 29.83 3.61 0.61
N LYS A 222 29.77 2.27 0.75
CA LYS A 222 30.11 1.59 2.01
C LYS A 222 31.54 1.05 1.90
N MET A 223 32.48 1.62 2.65
CA MET A 223 33.86 1.11 2.66
C MET A 223 33.97 -0.21 3.44
N PRO A 224 34.78 -1.20 2.98
CA PRO A 224 35.00 -2.46 3.68
C PRO A 224 35.89 -2.27 4.92
N MET A 225 35.48 -2.89 6.03
CA MET A 225 36.18 -2.85 7.32
C MET A 225 37.44 -3.73 7.26
N LEU A 226 38.64 -3.13 7.30
CA LEU A 226 39.91 -3.86 7.48
C LEU A 226 40.16 -4.15 8.98
N ILE A 227 40.45 -5.42 9.30
CA ILE A 227 40.82 -5.93 10.63
C ILE A 227 42.32 -6.22 10.61
N PHE A 228 43.13 -5.53 11.42
CA PHE A 228 44.51 -5.96 11.74
C PHE A 228 44.99 -5.50 13.12
N SER A 229 46.01 -6.21 13.59
CA SER A 229 46.52 -6.37 14.95
C SER A 229 47.13 -5.11 15.57
N LEU A 230 46.90 -4.93 16.88
CA LEU A 230 47.31 -3.80 17.71
C LEU A 230 48.83 -3.67 17.86
N ASP A 231 49.39 -2.53 17.41
CA ASP A 231 50.62 -1.93 17.94
C ASP A 231 50.38 -0.42 18.15
N LEU A 232 50.82 0.15 19.27
CA LEU A 232 50.46 1.51 19.74
C LEU A 232 50.98 2.64 18.83
N ASP A 233 52.15 2.52 18.22
CA ASP A 233 52.63 3.45 17.18
C ASP A 233 51.88 3.24 15.85
N GLY A 234 51.39 2.03 15.62
CA GLY A 234 50.48 1.71 14.52
C GLY A 234 49.14 2.43 14.66
N ILE A 235 48.65 2.72 15.87
CA ILE A 235 47.33 3.35 16.08
C ILE A 235 47.29 4.78 15.55
N ILE A 236 48.32 5.61 15.77
CA ILE A 236 48.36 6.99 15.27
C ILE A 236 48.44 7.01 13.75
N TRP A 237 49.33 6.19 13.18
CA TRP A 237 49.44 6.03 11.73
C TRP A 237 48.13 5.50 11.11
N PHE A 238 47.46 4.57 11.77
CA PHE A 238 46.18 4.00 11.33
C PHE A 238 45.02 4.99 11.41
N ILE A 239 44.99 5.87 12.41
CA ILE A 239 44.03 6.99 12.49
C ILE A 239 44.28 7.98 11.34
N CYS A 240 45.53 8.35 11.09
CA CYS A 240 45.88 9.22 9.96
C CYS A 240 45.50 8.63 8.60
N VAL A 241 45.79 7.35 8.36
CA VAL A 241 45.41 6.65 7.12
C VAL A 241 43.90 6.52 6.98
N LYS A 242 43.17 6.20 8.05
CA LYS A 242 41.70 6.16 8.03
C LYS A 242 41.09 7.53 7.78
N LEU A 243 41.58 8.57 8.42
CA LEU A 243 41.11 9.94 8.21
C LEU A 243 41.41 10.40 6.78
N GLY A 244 42.60 10.09 6.26
CA GLY A 244 42.98 10.35 4.87
C GLY A 244 42.09 9.62 3.86
N LEU A 245 41.83 8.33 4.07
CA LEU A 245 40.92 7.55 3.22
C LEU A 245 39.47 8.00 3.34
N MET A 246 39.01 8.42 4.53
CA MET A 246 37.69 9.01 4.73
C MET A 246 37.55 10.30 3.94
N ILE A 247 38.52 11.22 4.03
CA ILE A 247 38.53 12.48 3.29
C ILE A 247 38.60 12.22 1.78
N LEU A 248 39.47 11.32 1.33
CA LEU A 248 39.57 10.94 -0.09
C LEU A 248 38.25 10.37 -0.61
N SER A 249 37.61 9.47 0.16
CA SER A 249 36.30 8.89 -0.20
C SER A 249 35.19 9.95 -0.23
N ALA A 250 35.21 10.91 0.69
CA ALA A 250 34.26 12.02 0.71
C ALA A 250 34.45 12.95 -0.49
N CYS A 251 35.70 13.30 -0.83
CA CYS A 251 36.03 14.10 -2.01
C CYS A 251 35.61 13.40 -3.31
N LEU A 252 35.91 12.10 -3.45
CA LEU A 252 35.47 11.31 -4.60
C LEU A 252 33.94 11.25 -4.67
N SER A 253 33.25 11.04 -3.55
CA SER A 253 31.78 11.03 -3.49
C SER A 253 31.18 12.36 -3.94
N VAL A 254 31.70 13.50 -3.48
CA VAL A 254 31.25 14.83 -3.92
C VAL A 254 31.49 15.02 -5.41
N MET A 255 32.64 14.59 -5.94
CA MET A 255 32.93 14.66 -7.37
C MET A 255 31.97 13.82 -8.21
N PHE A 256 31.77 12.55 -7.85
CA PHE A 256 30.84 11.66 -8.58
C PHE A 256 29.39 12.14 -8.47
N PHE A 257 28.99 12.69 -7.32
CA PHE A 257 27.69 13.31 -7.14
C PHE A 257 27.50 14.53 -8.06
N ALA A 258 28.49 15.42 -8.16
CA ALA A 258 28.44 16.56 -9.05
C ALA A 258 28.33 16.13 -10.52
N VAL A 259 29.10 15.12 -10.94
CA VAL A 259 29.01 14.55 -12.29
C VAL A 259 27.64 13.92 -12.55
N GLY A 260 27.13 13.13 -11.60
CA GLY A 260 25.80 12.52 -11.68
C GLY A 260 24.68 13.55 -11.77
N LEU A 261 24.79 14.65 -11.01
CA LEU A 261 23.87 15.77 -11.06
C LEU A 261 23.91 16.45 -12.45
N CYS A 262 25.09 16.71 -13.01
CA CYS A 262 25.20 17.28 -14.35
C CYS A 262 24.58 16.37 -15.42
N ILE A 263 24.84 15.07 -15.36
CA ILE A 263 24.27 14.09 -16.29
C ILE A 263 22.75 14.06 -16.16
N THR A 264 22.23 13.93 -14.95
CA THR A 264 20.78 13.85 -14.69
C THR A 264 20.04 15.13 -15.09
N LEU A 265 20.62 16.32 -14.90
CA LEU A 265 20.05 17.58 -15.38
C LEU A 265 19.86 17.59 -16.91
N VAL A 266 20.85 17.11 -17.67
CA VAL A 266 20.78 17.07 -19.14
C VAL A 266 19.71 16.07 -19.60
N PHE A 267 19.71 14.86 -19.02
CA PHE A 267 18.69 13.85 -19.35
C PHE A 267 17.28 14.31 -18.96
N ALA A 268 17.12 14.95 -17.81
CA ALA A 268 15.84 15.47 -17.34
C ALA A 268 15.27 16.52 -18.29
N ALA A 269 16.08 17.47 -18.77
CA ALA A 269 15.66 18.50 -19.70
C ALA A 269 15.06 17.93 -21.01
N VAL A 270 15.61 16.82 -21.51
CA VAL A 270 15.12 16.14 -22.73
C VAL A 270 13.90 15.26 -22.45
N ALA A 271 13.88 14.56 -21.31
CA ALA A 271 12.79 13.67 -20.94
C ALA A 271 11.53 14.40 -20.45
N PHE A 272 11.67 15.63 -19.93
CA PHE A 272 10.58 16.40 -19.35
C PHE A 272 9.32 16.55 -20.23
N PRO A 273 9.39 16.94 -21.52
CA PRO A 273 8.19 17.08 -22.35
C PRO A 273 7.42 15.75 -22.50
N PHE A 274 8.13 14.62 -22.57
CA PHE A 274 7.51 13.29 -22.67
C PHE A 274 6.85 12.89 -21.35
N ALA A 275 7.56 13.09 -20.24
CA ALA A 275 7.05 12.81 -18.90
C ALA A 275 5.81 13.66 -18.58
N LEU A 276 5.82 14.96 -18.94
CA LEU A 276 4.67 15.86 -18.75
C LEU A 276 3.46 15.39 -19.56
N ASN A 277 3.65 14.96 -20.81
CA ASN A 277 2.56 14.45 -21.64
C ASN A 277 1.97 13.15 -21.07
N SER A 278 2.83 12.23 -20.61
CA SER A 278 2.42 10.98 -19.96
C SER A 278 1.59 11.25 -18.69
N ALA A 279 2.12 12.11 -17.80
CA ALA A 279 1.44 12.51 -16.57
C ALA A 279 0.08 13.20 -16.82
N ASN A 280 0.01 14.09 -17.81
CA ASN A 280 -1.24 14.74 -18.20
C ASN A 280 -2.27 13.75 -18.76
N LYS A 281 -1.82 12.74 -19.52
CA LYS A 281 -2.69 11.69 -20.06
C LYS A 281 -3.25 10.82 -18.94
N GLU A 282 -2.43 10.44 -17.96
CA GLU A 282 -2.88 9.69 -16.78
C GLU A 282 -3.87 10.50 -15.93
N LYS A 283 -3.55 11.76 -15.64
CA LYS A 283 -4.46 12.68 -14.93
C LYS A 283 -5.81 12.81 -15.64
N LYS A 284 -5.81 12.92 -16.97
CA LYS A 284 -7.04 12.98 -17.77
C LYS A 284 -7.85 11.69 -17.66
N LYS A 285 -7.20 10.53 -17.77
CA LYS A 285 -7.86 9.22 -17.61
C LYS A 285 -8.56 9.10 -16.26
N LYS A 286 -7.88 9.48 -15.18
CA LYS A 286 -8.46 9.47 -13.82
C LYS A 286 -9.62 10.44 -13.65
N LEU A 287 -9.54 11.61 -14.29
CA LEU A 287 -10.64 12.57 -14.33
C LEU A 287 -11.87 12.00 -15.05
N ASP A 288 -11.67 11.30 -16.16
CA ASP A 288 -12.75 10.66 -16.92
C ASP A 288 -13.40 9.51 -16.11
N GLU A 289 -12.61 8.64 -15.47
CA GLU A 289 -13.09 7.58 -14.55
C GLU A 289 -13.92 8.16 -13.38
N MET A 290 -13.47 9.28 -12.82
CA MET A 290 -14.17 9.98 -11.75
C MET A 290 -15.50 10.56 -12.26
N ASN A 291 -15.53 11.19 -13.43
CA ASN A 291 -16.74 11.74 -14.02
C ASN A 291 -17.77 10.65 -14.37
N GLU A 292 -17.30 9.50 -14.88
CA GLU A 292 -18.15 8.33 -15.13
C GLU A 292 -18.79 7.83 -13.84
N SER A 293 -18.01 7.59 -12.79
CA SER A 293 -18.54 7.15 -11.48
C SER A 293 -19.53 8.15 -10.87
N LYS A 294 -19.28 9.46 -11.05
CA LYS A 294 -20.19 10.53 -10.61
C LYS A 294 -21.54 10.45 -11.32
N ASN A 295 -21.54 10.19 -12.63
CA ASN A 295 -22.77 10.04 -13.41
C ASN A 295 -23.55 8.79 -13.00
N LEU A 296 -22.86 7.67 -12.78
CA LEU A 296 -23.50 6.43 -12.29
C LEU A 296 -24.14 6.64 -10.91
N TYR A 297 -23.45 7.30 -9.99
CA TYR A 297 -23.99 7.62 -8.66
C TYR A 297 -25.21 8.55 -8.75
N LYS A 298 -25.15 9.60 -9.57
CA LYS A 298 -26.29 10.53 -9.77
C LYS A 298 -27.51 9.83 -10.35
N ASN A 299 -27.32 8.97 -11.35
CA ASN A 299 -28.41 8.24 -11.99
C ASN A 299 -29.04 7.19 -11.06
N ALA A 300 -28.28 6.66 -10.10
CA ALA A 300 -28.81 5.75 -9.09
C ALA A 300 -29.54 6.46 -7.94
N ALA A 301 -29.30 7.76 -7.76
CA ALA A 301 -29.93 8.57 -6.71
C ALA A 301 -31.18 9.33 -7.18
N ALA A 302 -31.44 9.36 -8.50
CA ALA A 302 -32.60 9.98 -9.14
C ALA A 302 -33.73 8.94 -9.30
#